data_AF-A0A433XPH0-F1
#
_entry.id   AF-A0A433XPH0-F1
#
_cell.length_a   1.000
_cell.length_b   1.000
_cell.length_c   1.000
_cell.angle_alpha   90.00
_cell.angle_beta   90.00
_cell.angle_gamma   90.00
#
_symmetry.space_group_name_H-M   'P 1'
#
loop_
_entity.id
_entity.type
_entity.pdbx_description
1 polymer ?
#
loop_
_entity_poly.entity_id
_entity_poly.type
_entity_poly.pdbx_seq_one_letter_code
_entity_poly.pdbx_strand_id
1 'polypeptide(L)'
;MRNSTYETKTTLPDKAVLVSLVTNEVKRSGIDPEYSLNELVQLAETAGVEIADVIVQNKETPDTRWFIGKGKVEELRAAIDALGANTAIFDQELSGAQVRNLEETLDVKIIDRTQLILDIFAQRAKTREGIIQVELAQHSYLLPRLSGHGKNLSRLGGGIGTRGPGESKLETDRRHIRNRISELKAQLDEVTKHRKLHRERRKENGVVQVALVGYTNAGKSTLLKQLTAADVYIENQLFATLDPTSRALILPSGKEVVLTDTVGFIQNLPHDLVASFRATLEEANEADLILHVVDASSDTRDEQMKVVDRILNDLGASSTPQVVLFNKKDLCTPEQLELLPADENHIKISAYDDKDLESIREIIQDKLTGETVTFRIPAARGDLSSVIYRVGEVIGQNFEEDDLLFEVRLNQADYEKSGYLLKEYEVRS
;
A
#
# COMPACT_ATOMS: atom_id res chain seq x y z
N MET A 1 3.78 30.27 3.48
CA MET A 1 4.01 30.64 4.90
C MET A 1 2.69 31.06 5.53
N ARG A 2 2.00 30.11 6.15
CA ARG A 2 0.85 30.32 7.04
C ARG A 2 1.02 29.31 8.18
N ASN A 3 1.10 29.81 9.40
CA ASN A 3 1.42 29.06 10.60
C ASN A 3 0.38 27.95 10.83
N SER A 4 0.83 26.70 10.82
CA SER A 4 0.13 25.59 11.45
C SER A 4 0.24 25.77 12.96
N THR A 5 -0.86 25.63 13.69
CA THR A 5 -0.93 25.87 15.14
C THR A 5 -0.29 24.76 15.99
N TYR A 6 0.55 23.90 15.40
CA TYR A 6 1.30 22.84 16.09
C TYR A 6 2.70 22.63 15.48
N GLU A 7 3.40 23.71 15.10
CA GLU A 7 4.86 23.62 14.95
C GLU A 7 5.52 23.66 16.34
N THR A 8 5.51 22.53 17.04
CA THR A 8 6.59 22.21 17.98
C THR A 8 7.68 21.51 17.19
N LYS A 9 8.59 22.30 16.61
CA LYS A 9 9.95 21.79 16.38
C LYS A 9 10.59 21.60 17.75
N THR A 10 10.26 20.51 18.43
CA THR A 10 11.06 20.01 19.53
C THR A 10 12.39 19.57 18.92
N THR A 11 13.45 20.25 19.29
CA THR A 11 14.84 19.96 18.90
C THR A 11 15.40 18.67 19.51
N LEU A 12 14.53 17.84 20.10
CA LEU A 12 14.84 16.55 20.68
C LEU A 12 14.09 15.48 19.88
N PRO A 13 14.75 14.41 19.41
CA PRO A 13 14.05 13.28 18.80
C PRO A 13 13.01 12.75 19.79
N ASP A 14 11.82 12.40 19.28
CA ASP A 14 10.77 11.84 20.13
C ASP A 14 11.28 10.53 20.74
N LYS A 15 11.24 10.43 22.06
CA LYS A 15 11.65 9.25 22.82
C LYS A 15 10.41 8.61 23.40
N ALA A 16 10.11 7.38 22.98
CA ALA A 16 8.82 6.76 23.24
C ALA A 16 8.90 5.46 24.04
N VAL A 17 7.89 5.23 24.87
CA VAL A 17 7.58 3.91 25.43
C VAL A 17 6.47 3.28 24.59
N LEU A 18 6.71 2.08 24.07
CA LEU A 18 5.71 1.35 23.29
C LEU A 18 4.79 0.56 24.22
N VAL A 19 3.50 0.50 23.90
CA VAL A 19 2.49 -0.18 24.71
C VAL A 19 1.66 -1.09 23.81
N SER A 20 1.59 -2.38 24.16
CA SER A 20 0.71 -3.33 23.48
C SER A 20 -0.20 -4.07 24.47
N LEU A 21 -1.48 -4.18 24.11
CA LEU A 21 -2.47 -4.91 24.87
C LEU A 21 -2.86 -6.21 24.14
N VAL A 22 -2.51 -7.34 24.74
CA VAL A 22 -2.89 -8.66 24.22
C VAL A 22 -4.22 -9.08 24.83
N THR A 23 -5.28 -8.99 24.03
CA THR A 23 -6.64 -9.41 24.42
C THR A 23 -6.96 -10.84 24.02
N ASN A 24 -8.05 -11.39 24.56
CA ASN A 24 -8.55 -12.70 24.13
C ASN A 24 -8.98 -12.71 22.65
N GLU A 25 -9.38 -11.55 22.12
CA GLU A 25 -9.73 -11.38 20.70
C GLU A 25 -8.47 -11.42 19.83
N VAL A 26 -7.41 -10.71 20.22
CA VAL A 26 -6.11 -10.78 19.53
C VAL A 26 -5.58 -12.22 19.52
N LYS A 27 -5.64 -12.93 20.65
CA LYS A 27 -5.25 -14.35 20.74
C LYS A 27 -6.07 -15.27 19.83
N ARG A 28 -7.32 -14.92 19.53
CA ARG A 28 -8.21 -15.70 18.64
C ARG A 28 -8.09 -15.30 17.17
N SER A 29 -7.56 -14.11 16.89
CA SER A 29 -7.38 -13.62 15.51
C SER A 29 -6.33 -14.40 14.72
N GLY A 30 -5.50 -15.20 15.40
CA GLY A 30 -4.42 -15.96 14.81
C GLY A 30 -3.17 -15.13 14.53
N ILE A 31 -3.19 -13.82 14.76
CA ILE A 31 -2.03 -12.93 14.64
C ILE A 31 -1.16 -13.09 15.88
N ASP A 32 0.14 -13.36 15.68
CA ASP A 32 1.11 -13.41 16.77
C ASP A 32 1.31 -12.01 17.39
N PRO A 33 1.01 -11.84 18.69
CA PRO A 33 1.23 -10.57 19.39
C PRO A 33 2.69 -10.09 19.35
N GLU A 34 3.66 -11.00 19.32
CA GLU A 34 5.08 -10.64 19.22
C GLU A 34 5.40 -10.03 17.85
N TYR A 35 4.78 -10.54 16.79
CA TYR A 35 4.93 -9.99 15.45
C TYR A 35 4.36 -8.58 15.34
N SER A 36 3.13 -8.36 15.83
CA SER A 36 2.50 -7.03 15.83
C SER A 36 3.36 -6.00 16.57
N LEU A 37 3.97 -6.41 17.69
CA LEU A 37 4.86 -5.58 18.47
C LEU A 37 6.17 -5.27 17.73
N ASN A 38 6.80 -6.26 17.10
CA ASN A 38 7.99 -6.04 16.28
C ASN A 38 7.71 -5.13 15.08
N GLU A 39 6.52 -5.23 14.48
CA GLU A 39 6.09 -4.30 13.44
C GLU A 39 5.87 -2.88 13.99
N LEU A 40 5.31 -2.73 15.19
CA LEU A 40 5.19 -1.42 15.84
C LEU A 40 6.56 -0.78 16.11
N VAL A 41 7.54 -1.57 16.56
CA VAL A 41 8.93 -1.14 16.73
C VAL A 41 9.47 -0.60 15.40
N GLN A 42 9.32 -1.36 14.31
CA GLN A 42 9.76 -0.92 12.98
C GLN A 42 9.03 0.34 12.49
N LEU A 43 7.74 0.50 12.80
CA LEU A 43 6.98 1.72 12.49
C LEU A 43 7.54 2.92 13.26
N ALA A 44 7.80 2.78 14.56
CA ALA A 44 8.35 3.84 15.39
C ALA A 44 9.75 4.26 14.92
N GLU A 45 10.63 3.30 14.63
CA GLU A 45 11.95 3.56 14.05
C GLU A 45 11.86 4.27 12.71
N THR A 46 10.94 3.82 11.84
CA THR A 46 10.67 4.44 10.52
C THR A 46 10.21 5.89 10.65
N ALA A 47 9.46 6.22 11.71
CA ALA A 47 9.02 7.58 12.01
C ALA A 47 10.13 8.46 12.61
N GLY A 48 11.30 7.89 12.93
CA GLY A 48 12.41 8.57 13.58
C GLY A 48 12.29 8.70 15.10
N VAL A 49 11.51 7.81 15.73
CA VAL A 49 11.29 7.79 17.18
C VAL A 49 12.31 6.88 17.85
N GLU A 50 12.96 7.37 18.92
CA GLU A 50 13.84 6.56 19.78
C GLU A 50 13.00 5.71 20.74
N ILE A 51 13.16 4.39 20.68
CA ILE A 51 12.41 3.47 21.55
C ILE A 51 13.14 3.35 22.89
N ALA A 52 12.49 3.79 23.96
CA ALA A 52 13.03 3.77 25.32
C ALA A 52 12.74 2.44 26.04
N ASP A 53 11.52 1.91 25.89
CA ASP A 53 11.06 0.69 26.54
C ASP A 53 9.81 0.14 25.85
N VAL A 54 9.46 -1.11 26.13
CA VAL A 54 8.30 -1.80 25.59
C VAL A 54 7.50 -2.46 26.70
N ILE A 55 6.24 -2.05 26.83
CA ILE A 55 5.33 -2.48 27.88
C ILE A 55 4.19 -3.30 27.27
N VAL A 56 4.11 -4.58 27.67
CA VAL A 56 3.03 -5.48 27.23
C VAL A 56 2.09 -5.78 28.40
N GLN A 57 0.78 -5.75 28.15
CA GLN A 57 -0.24 -6.19 29.10
C GLN A 57 -1.10 -7.29 28.50
N ASN A 58 -1.28 -8.38 29.26
CA ASN A 58 -2.30 -9.38 28.98
C ASN A 58 -3.57 -9.04 29.77
N LYS A 59 -4.72 -8.88 29.09
CA LYS A 59 -6.01 -8.63 29.73
C LYS A 59 -7.15 -9.14 28.84
N GLU A 60 -8.24 -9.65 29.42
CA GLU A 60 -9.34 -10.19 28.61
C GLU A 60 -9.98 -9.15 27.69
N THR A 61 -10.21 -7.94 28.21
CA THR A 61 -10.85 -6.83 27.52
C THR A 61 -10.15 -5.50 27.81
N PRO A 62 -10.12 -4.55 26.86
CA PRO A 62 -9.57 -3.22 27.08
C PRO A 62 -10.30 -2.46 28.20
N ASP A 63 -9.54 -1.66 28.94
CA ASP A 63 -10.11 -0.73 29.90
C ASP A 63 -10.82 0.43 29.19
N THR A 64 -12.08 0.70 29.57
CA THR A 64 -12.87 1.75 28.93
C THR A 64 -12.30 3.15 29.16
N ARG A 65 -11.54 3.35 30.24
CA ARG A 65 -10.98 4.66 30.61
C ARG A 65 -9.57 4.88 30.07
N TRP A 66 -8.69 3.90 30.21
CA TRP A 66 -7.26 4.05 29.88
C TRP A 66 -6.74 3.07 28.84
N PHE A 67 -7.60 2.22 28.27
CA PHE A 67 -7.24 1.10 27.39
C PHE A 67 -6.46 -0.02 28.11
N ILE A 68 -5.39 0.33 28.82
CA ILE A 68 -4.65 -0.52 29.76
C ILE A 68 -5.20 -0.40 31.19
N GLY A 69 -4.89 -1.38 32.04
CA GLY A 69 -5.31 -1.36 33.44
C GLY A 69 -4.59 -0.27 34.25
N LYS A 70 -5.26 0.29 35.27
CA LYS A 70 -4.71 1.37 36.12
C LYS A 70 -3.29 1.10 36.63
N GLY A 71 -2.99 -0.11 37.12
CA GLY A 71 -1.64 -0.44 37.59
C GLY A 71 -0.58 -0.34 36.49
N LYS A 72 -0.95 -0.64 35.24
CA LYS A 72 -0.06 -0.54 34.08
C LYS A 72 0.11 0.92 33.62
N VAL A 73 -0.89 1.78 33.85
CA VAL A 73 -0.74 3.23 33.64
C VAL A 73 0.30 3.81 34.61
N GLU A 74 0.26 3.40 35.88
CA GLU A 74 1.28 3.85 36.86
C GLU A 74 2.68 3.31 36.53
N GLU A 75 2.77 2.06 36.05
CA GLU A 75 4.03 1.47 35.57
C GLU A 75 4.58 2.24 34.35
N LEU A 76 3.71 2.55 33.38
CA LEU A 76 4.06 3.36 32.21
C LEU A 76 4.55 4.75 32.61
N ARG A 77 3.88 5.40 33.58
CA ARG A 77 4.32 6.69 34.12
C ARG A 77 5.72 6.61 34.72
N ALA A 78 5.98 5.58 35.54
CA ALA A 78 7.29 5.40 36.14
C ALA A 78 8.38 5.16 35.09
N ALA A 79 8.09 4.39 34.04
CA ALA A 79 9.02 4.17 32.93
C ALA A 79 9.31 5.46 32.15
N ILE A 80 8.27 6.25 31.86
CA ILE A 80 8.39 7.55 31.20
C ILE A 80 9.30 8.49 31.99
N ASP A 81 9.03 8.64 33.30
CA ASP A 81 9.79 9.52 34.18
C ASP A 81 11.25 9.06 34.33
N ALA A 82 11.49 7.75 34.45
CA ALA A 82 12.82 7.17 34.62
C ALA A 82 13.69 7.26 33.35
N LEU A 83 13.08 7.09 32.18
CA LEU A 83 13.79 7.04 30.90
C LEU A 83 13.81 8.38 30.16
N GLY A 84 13.07 9.37 30.68
CA GLY A 84 12.91 10.69 30.05
C GLY A 84 12.17 10.62 28.72
N ALA A 85 11.21 9.70 28.59
CA ALA A 85 10.37 9.59 27.40
C ALA A 85 9.40 10.78 27.34
N ASN A 86 9.10 11.26 26.12
CA ASN A 86 8.17 12.37 25.90
C ASN A 86 6.89 11.94 25.16
N THR A 87 6.81 10.66 24.79
CA THR A 87 5.74 10.07 23.99
C THR A 87 5.42 8.66 24.48
N ALA A 88 4.15 8.25 24.42
CA ALA A 88 3.75 6.86 24.54
C ALA A 88 3.01 6.42 23.27
N ILE A 89 3.45 5.31 22.66
CA ILE A 89 2.90 4.79 21.41
C ILE A 89 2.14 3.49 21.71
N PHE A 90 0.87 3.45 21.33
CA PHE A 90 0.00 2.29 21.51
C PHE A 90 -0.16 1.51 20.21
N ASP A 91 0.02 0.18 20.27
CA ASP A 91 -0.14 -0.71 19.11
C ASP A 91 -1.57 -0.76 18.57
N GLN A 92 -2.56 -0.52 19.43
CA GLN A 92 -3.97 -0.55 19.05
C GLN A 92 -4.58 0.85 18.99
N GLU A 93 -5.63 1.00 18.18
CA GLU A 93 -6.37 2.24 18.07
C GLU A 93 -7.05 2.60 19.40
N LEU A 94 -6.82 3.82 19.88
CA LEU A 94 -7.40 4.32 21.12
C LEU A 94 -8.65 5.14 20.83
N SER A 95 -9.67 5.15 21.69
CA SER A 95 -10.74 6.14 21.59
C SER A 95 -10.25 7.54 21.99
N GLY A 96 -10.87 8.59 21.47
CA GLY A 96 -10.52 9.98 21.86
C GLY A 96 -10.70 10.27 23.37
N ALA A 97 -11.54 9.51 24.06
CA ALA A 97 -11.65 9.58 25.52
C ALA A 97 -10.44 8.94 26.23
N GLN A 98 -9.96 7.78 25.74
CA GLN A 98 -8.77 7.11 26.27
C GLN A 98 -7.52 7.94 26.07
N VAL A 99 -7.29 8.47 24.86
CA VAL A 99 -6.15 9.35 24.54
C VAL A 99 -6.07 10.49 25.56
N ARG A 100 -7.18 11.22 25.74
CA ARG A 100 -7.23 12.36 26.65
C ARG A 100 -7.02 11.97 28.12
N ASN A 101 -7.61 10.86 28.58
CA ASN A 101 -7.41 10.40 29.95
C ASN A 101 -5.94 10.00 30.20
N LEU A 102 -5.27 9.42 29.21
CA LEU A 102 -3.87 9.04 29.27
C LEU A 102 -2.98 10.29 29.26
N GLU A 103 -3.22 11.26 28.36
CA GLU A 103 -2.51 12.55 28.33
C GLU A 103 -2.62 13.28 29.68
N GLU A 104 -3.83 13.37 30.25
CA GLU A 104 -4.04 14.00 31.57
C GLU A 104 -3.31 13.28 32.72
N THR A 105 -3.07 11.97 32.59
CA THR A 105 -2.46 11.15 33.65
C THR A 105 -0.94 11.08 33.53
N LEU A 106 -0.42 11.03 32.30
CA LEU A 106 0.98 10.77 31.98
C LEU A 106 1.76 12.04 31.59
N ASP A 107 1.09 13.13 31.23
CA ASP A 107 1.69 14.41 30.82
C ASP A 107 2.68 14.29 29.64
N VAL A 108 2.41 13.34 28.73
CA VAL A 108 3.17 13.09 27.50
C VAL A 108 2.26 12.97 26.29
N LYS A 109 2.84 13.08 25.09
CA LYS A 109 2.11 12.87 23.84
C LYS A 109 1.66 11.41 23.72
N ILE A 110 0.37 11.18 23.44
CA ILE A 110 -0.17 9.84 23.23
C ILE A 110 -0.41 9.65 21.73
N ILE A 111 0.23 8.64 21.16
CA ILE A 111 0.10 8.26 19.75
C ILE A 111 -0.43 6.82 19.73
N ASP A 112 -1.36 6.52 18.82
CA ASP A 112 -1.73 5.15 18.51
C ASP A 112 -1.22 4.75 17.12
N ARG A 113 -1.31 3.46 16.81
CA ARG A 113 -0.80 2.90 15.56
C ARG A 113 -1.30 3.63 14.31
N THR A 114 -2.58 4.00 14.26
CA THR A 114 -3.15 4.77 13.14
C THR A 114 -2.47 6.12 12.98
N GLN A 115 -2.30 6.88 14.06
CA GLN A 115 -1.61 8.17 14.01
C GLN A 115 -0.14 8.01 13.61
N LEU A 116 0.55 6.98 14.12
CA LEU A 116 1.94 6.70 13.76
C LEU A 116 2.09 6.43 12.25
N ILE A 117 1.21 5.61 11.68
CA ILE A 117 1.19 5.33 10.23
C ILE A 117 0.95 6.61 9.43
N LEU A 118 -0.03 7.43 9.84
CA LEU A 118 -0.32 8.70 9.18
C LEU A 118 0.86 9.68 9.24
N ASP A 119 1.59 9.71 10.35
CA ASP A 119 2.78 10.55 10.51
C ASP A 119 3.93 10.07 9.59
N ILE A 120 4.15 8.76 9.48
CA ILE A 120 5.11 8.19 8.50
C ILE A 120 4.70 8.59 7.08
N PHE A 121 3.42 8.44 6.73
CA PHE A 121 2.93 8.84 5.42
C PHE A 121 3.10 10.33 5.13
N ALA A 122 2.88 11.19 6.12
CA ALA A 122 3.11 12.62 5.97
C ALA A 122 4.58 12.96 5.66
N GLN A 123 5.52 12.20 6.23
CA GLN A 123 6.95 12.33 5.92
C GLN A 123 7.30 11.84 4.50
N ARG A 124 6.54 10.88 3.96
CA ARG A 124 6.81 10.23 2.65
C ARG A 124 6.08 10.87 1.48
N ALA A 125 4.96 11.54 1.72
CA ALA A 125 4.15 12.17 0.68
C ALA A 125 4.91 13.31 -0.02
N LYS A 126 5.26 13.12 -1.29
CA LYS A 126 5.97 14.12 -2.10
C LYS A 126 5.08 14.70 -3.19
N THR A 127 4.18 13.90 -3.74
CA THR A 127 3.25 14.38 -4.76
C THR A 127 2.11 15.19 -4.15
N ARG A 128 1.50 16.07 -4.96
CA ARG A 128 0.33 16.83 -4.54
C ARG A 128 -0.84 15.92 -4.14
N GLU A 129 -1.02 14.81 -4.87
CA GLU A 129 -2.07 13.82 -4.57
C GLU A 129 -1.82 13.15 -3.23
N GLY A 130 -0.62 12.61 -3.01
CA GLY A 130 -0.23 11.99 -1.75
C GLY A 130 -0.39 12.93 -0.56
N ILE A 131 0.04 14.20 -0.70
CA ILE A 131 -0.12 15.21 0.35
C ILE A 131 -1.61 15.45 0.68
N ILE A 132 -2.47 15.60 -0.34
CA ILE A 132 -3.92 15.80 -0.14
C ILE A 132 -4.54 14.59 0.57
N GLN A 133 -4.18 13.37 0.16
CA GLN A 133 -4.72 12.14 0.75
C GLN A 133 -4.30 11.98 2.21
N VAL A 134 -3.02 12.20 2.53
CA VAL A 134 -2.54 12.13 3.91
C VAL A 134 -3.21 13.19 4.78
N GLU A 135 -3.29 14.44 4.31
CA GLU A 135 -3.92 15.53 5.07
C GLU A 135 -5.41 15.25 5.29
N LEU A 136 -6.10 14.73 4.28
CA LEU A 136 -7.50 14.31 4.38
C LEU A 136 -7.67 13.20 5.42
N ALA A 137 -6.78 12.21 5.42
CA ALA A 137 -6.81 11.09 6.36
C ALA A 137 -6.54 11.57 7.80
N GLN A 138 -5.53 12.42 8.01
CA GLN A 138 -5.23 13.02 9.31
C GLN A 138 -6.40 13.84 9.86
N HIS A 139 -7.01 14.69 9.04
CA HIS A 139 -8.17 15.47 9.48
C HIS A 139 -9.41 14.62 9.75
N SER A 140 -9.66 13.60 8.92
CA SER A 140 -10.79 12.67 9.12
C SER A 140 -10.64 11.88 10.41
N TYR A 141 -9.40 11.48 10.72
CA TYR A 141 -9.05 10.78 11.95
C TYR A 141 -9.15 11.67 13.21
N LEU A 142 -8.67 12.90 13.11
CA LEU A 142 -8.65 13.85 14.23
C LEU A 142 -10.05 14.37 14.59
N LEU A 143 -10.91 14.61 13.60
CA LEU A 143 -12.23 15.22 13.77
C LEU A 143 -13.11 14.56 14.86
N PRO A 144 -13.33 13.22 14.86
CA PRO A 144 -14.13 12.57 15.91
C PRO A 144 -13.46 12.65 17.29
N ARG A 145 -12.13 12.77 17.35
CA ARG A 145 -11.32 12.75 18.59
C ARG A 145 -11.21 14.14 19.25
N LEU A 146 -11.46 15.22 18.52
CA LEU A 146 -11.45 16.60 19.05
C LEU A 146 -12.57 16.91 20.04
N SER A 147 -13.70 16.21 19.97
CA SER A 147 -14.80 16.36 20.94
C SER A 147 -14.36 16.02 22.37
N GLY A 148 -13.21 15.34 22.51
CA GLY A 148 -12.45 15.24 23.74
C GLY A 148 -12.09 16.63 24.27
N HIS A 149 -10.99 17.21 23.80
CA HIS A 149 -10.17 18.33 24.29
C HIS A 149 -10.81 19.60 24.95
N GLY A 150 -12.13 19.70 25.07
CA GLY A 150 -12.86 20.88 25.54
C GLY A 150 -12.74 21.33 26.99
N LYS A 151 -12.26 20.50 27.91
CA LYS A 151 -12.20 20.87 29.33
C LYS A 151 -11.10 21.91 29.62
N ASN A 152 -10.01 21.90 28.87
CA ASN A 152 -8.93 22.89 29.04
C ASN A 152 -9.17 24.18 28.22
N LEU A 153 -9.88 24.10 27.09
CA LEU A 153 -10.21 25.27 26.25
C LEU A 153 -11.40 26.09 26.77
N SER A 154 -12.35 25.48 27.49
CA SER A 154 -13.53 26.20 28.02
C SER A 154 -13.26 26.98 29.31
N ARG A 155 -12.24 26.59 30.10
CA ARG A 155 -11.91 27.27 31.37
C ARG A 155 -11.32 28.68 31.20
N LEU A 156 -10.67 28.97 30.07
CA LEU A 156 -10.23 30.33 29.73
C LEU A 156 -11.40 31.28 29.37
N GLY A 157 -12.61 30.75 29.18
CA GLY A 157 -13.82 31.54 28.92
C GLY A 157 -14.71 31.76 30.15
N GLY A 158 -14.29 31.31 31.34
CA GLY A 158 -15.07 31.33 32.58
C GLY A 158 -15.12 32.68 33.31
N GLY A 159 -15.05 33.80 32.59
CA GLY A 159 -15.20 35.14 33.15
C GLY A 159 -16.61 35.69 32.89
N ILE A 160 -17.32 36.06 33.96
CA ILE A 160 -18.62 36.74 33.94
C ILE A 160 -18.58 37.92 32.95
N GLY A 161 -19.16 37.80 31.75
CA GLY A 161 -19.26 38.95 30.85
C GLY A 161 -19.44 38.76 29.34
N THR A 162 -19.41 37.57 28.74
CA THR A 162 -19.50 37.46 27.26
C THR A 162 -20.90 37.13 26.75
N ARG A 163 -21.79 38.13 26.76
CA ARG A 163 -23.02 38.14 25.94
C ARG A 163 -22.67 38.57 24.50
N GLY A 164 -22.11 37.64 23.73
CA GLY A 164 -22.01 37.69 22.27
C GLY A 164 -22.35 36.30 21.71
N PRO A 165 -22.49 36.09 20.39
CA PRO A 165 -22.91 34.81 19.82
C PRO A 165 -21.78 33.76 19.88
N GLY A 166 -21.33 33.41 21.08
CA GLY A 166 -21.48 32.08 21.69
C GLY A 166 -20.93 30.83 21.02
N GLU A 167 -20.17 30.88 19.94
CA GLU A 167 -19.56 29.66 19.41
C GLU A 167 -18.36 29.25 20.29
N SER A 168 -18.39 28.03 20.84
CA SER A 168 -17.26 27.51 21.62
C SER A 168 -16.03 27.34 20.72
N LYS A 169 -14.82 27.60 21.23
CA LYS A 169 -13.57 27.41 20.45
C LYS A 169 -13.50 26.04 19.79
N LEU A 170 -13.96 25.00 20.47
CA LEU A 170 -14.03 23.63 19.93
C LEU A 170 -14.95 23.51 18.72
N GLU A 171 -16.11 24.16 18.75
CA GLU A 171 -17.03 24.09 17.61
C GLU A 171 -16.48 24.88 16.43
N THR A 172 -15.78 25.99 16.69
CA THR A 172 -15.03 26.73 15.67
C THR A 172 -13.96 25.86 15.04
N ASP A 173 -13.13 25.18 15.84
CA ASP A 173 -12.07 24.27 15.36
C ASP A 173 -12.65 23.09 14.56
N ARG A 174 -13.75 22.48 15.05
CA ARG A 174 -14.45 21.42 14.31
C ARG A 174 -14.98 21.91 12.97
N ARG A 175 -15.54 23.11 12.94
CA ARG A 175 -16.05 23.72 11.70
C ARG A 175 -14.90 23.98 10.72
N HIS A 176 -13.76 24.47 11.18
CA HIS A 176 -12.56 24.63 10.35
C HIS A 176 -12.10 23.31 9.75
N ILE A 177 -12.01 22.24 10.55
CA ILE A 177 -11.57 20.92 10.08
C ILE A 177 -12.59 20.32 9.09
N ARG A 178 -13.89 20.44 9.36
CA ARG A 178 -14.93 19.99 8.40
C ARG A 178 -14.84 20.72 7.06
N ASN A 179 -14.63 22.03 7.09
CA ASN A 179 -14.45 22.83 5.87
C ASN A 179 -13.19 22.36 5.14
N ARG A 180 -12.09 22.14 5.85
CA ARG A 180 -10.84 21.65 5.28
C ARG A 180 -10.98 20.27 4.64
N ILE A 181 -11.67 19.34 5.31
CA ILE A 181 -12.01 18.02 4.75
C ILE A 181 -12.82 18.17 3.47
N SER A 182 -13.80 19.08 3.45
CA SER A 182 -14.64 19.31 2.26
C SER A 182 -13.83 19.87 1.09
N GLU A 183 -12.93 20.81 1.36
CA GLU A 183 -11.98 21.35 0.37
C GLU A 183 -11.04 20.27 -0.17
N LEU A 184 -10.44 19.46 0.71
CA LEU A 184 -9.51 18.40 0.32
C LEU A 184 -10.21 17.32 -0.51
N LYS A 185 -11.44 16.94 -0.16
CA LYS A 185 -12.27 16.01 -0.96
C LYS A 185 -12.52 16.55 -2.36
N ALA A 186 -12.89 17.83 -2.49
CA ALA A 186 -13.11 18.45 -3.79
C ALA A 186 -11.83 18.50 -4.64
N GLN A 187 -10.68 18.75 -4.02
CA GLN A 187 -9.38 18.70 -4.72
C GLN A 187 -9.01 17.27 -5.13
N LEU A 188 -9.26 16.29 -4.28
CA LEU A 188 -9.02 14.87 -4.59
C LEU A 188 -9.89 14.42 -5.77
N ASP A 189 -11.17 14.79 -5.80
CA ASP A 189 -12.08 14.48 -6.90
C ASP A 189 -11.59 15.05 -8.25
N GLU A 190 -10.98 16.24 -8.25
CA GLU A 190 -10.37 16.83 -9.43
C GLU A 190 -9.18 15.99 -9.93
N VAL A 191 -8.29 15.59 -9.02
CA VAL A 191 -7.13 14.73 -9.32
C VAL A 191 -7.58 13.37 -9.88
N THR A 192 -8.60 12.74 -9.27
CA THR A 192 -9.14 11.46 -9.73
C THR A 192 -9.72 11.56 -11.15
N LYS A 193 -10.39 12.67 -11.49
CA LYS A 193 -10.89 12.91 -12.86
C LYS A 193 -9.76 12.98 -13.89
N HIS A 194 -8.68 13.69 -13.56
CA HIS A 194 -7.50 13.75 -14.43
C HIS A 194 -6.88 12.37 -14.64
N ARG A 195 -6.76 11.57 -13.57
CA ARG A 195 -6.22 10.21 -13.65
C ARG A 195 -7.06 9.28 -14.52
N LYS A 196 -8.39 9.36 -14.41
CA LYS A 196 -9.31 8.59 -15.28
C LYS A 196 -9.11 8.92 -16.77
N LEU A 197 -8.95 10.20 -17.11
CA LEU A 197 -8.64 10.64 -18.47
C LEU A 197 -7.30 10.10 -18.98
N HIS A 198 -6.26 10.12 -18.13
CA HIS A 198 -4.97 9.51 -18.46
C HIS A 198 -5.09 8.00 -18.68
N ARG A 199 -5.88 7.31 -17.86
CA ARG A 199 -6.15 5.88 -18.00
C ARG A 199 -6.86 5.54 -19.31
N GLU A 200 -7.91 6.27 -19.68
CA GLU A 200 -8.63 6.04 -20.94
C GLU A 200 -7.69 6.16 -22.14
N ARG A 201 -6.84 7.20 -22.17
CA ARG A 201 -5.81 7.36 -23.20
C ARG A 201 -4.76 6.23 -23.19
N ARG A 202 -4.33 5.76 -22.02
CA ARG A 202 -3.38 4.62 -21.90
C ARG A 202 -3.99 3.35 -22.51
N LYS A 203 -5.24 3.06 -22.19
CA LYS A 203 -5.98 1.89 -22.71
C LYS A 203 -6.23 1.98 -24.21
N GLU A 204 -6.53 3.17 -24.72
CA GLU A 204 -6.63 3.43 -26.16
C GLU A 204 -5.30 3.14 -26.89
N ASN A 205 -4.19 3.55 -26.28
CA ASN A 205 -2.83 3.36 -26.81
C ASN A 205 -2.25 1.95 -26.58
N GLY A 206 -2.97 1.05 -25.91
CA GLY A 206 -2.54 -0.34 -25.70
C GLY A 206 -1.33 -0.49 -24.76
N VAL A 207 -1.11 0.49 -23.86
CA VAL A 207 -0.03 0.41 -22.87
C VAL A 207 -0.36 -0.65 -21.83
N VAL A 208 0.52 -1.64 -21.70
CA VAL A 208 0.36 -2.75 -20.73
C VAL A 208 0.96 -2.36 -19.39
N GLN A 209 0.23 -2.59 -18.30
CA GLN A 209 0.60 -2.22 -16.95
C GLN A 209 0.78 -3.43 -16.05
N VAL A 210 1.91 -3.48 -15.35
CA VAL A 210 2.24 -4.49 -14.35
C VAL A 210 2.39 -3.80 -12.99
N ALA A 211 1.72 -4.29 -11.96
CA ALA A 211 1.80 -3.73 -10.60
C ALA A 211 2.56 -4.66 -9.66
N LEU A 212 3.53 -4.12 -8.91
CA LEU A 212 4.17 -4.79 -7.80
C LEU A 212 3.34 -4.54 -6.53
N VAL A 213 2.76 -5.60 -5.97
CA VAL A 213 1.99 -5.53 -4.72
C VAL A 213 2.63 -6.44 -3.66
N GLY A 214 2.33 -6.20 -2.40
CA GLY A 214 2.86 -7.03 -1.31
C GLY A 214 3.09 -6.25 -0.04
N TYR A 215 3.49 -6.98 1.00
CA TYR A 215 3.75 -6.41 2.31
C TYR A 215 4.90 -5.40 2.28
N THR A 216 4.93 -4.48 3.23
CA THR A 216 6.08 -3.58 3.44
C THR A 216 7.36 -4.40 3.65
N ASN A 217 8.50 -3.88 3.20
CA ASN A 217 9.80 -4.56 3.25
C ASN A 217 9.90 -5.91 2.47
N ALA A 218 8.89 -6.32 1.69
CA ALA A 218 9.00 -7.50 0.82
C ALA A 218 10.02 -7.35 -0.33
N GLY A 219 10.50 -6.13 -0.59
CA GLY A 219 11.48 -5.81 -1.63
C GLY A 219 10.88 -5.36 -2.97
N LYS A 220 9.64 -4.86 -2.99
CA LYS A 220 8.98 -4.31 -4.21
C LYS A 220 9.80 -3.20 -4.87
N SER A 221 10.19 -2.17 -4.12
CA SER A 221 10.97 -1.04 -4.66
C SER A 221 12.36 -1.47 -5.14
N THR A 222 12.96 -2.47 -4.47
CA THR A 222 14.20 -3.10 -4.92
C THR A 222 14.01 -3.80 -6.25
N LEU A 223 12.93 -4.60 -6.42
CA LEU A 223 12.62 -5.25 -7.70
C LEU A 223 12.34 -4.22 -8.81
N LEU A 224 11.58 -3.17 -8.53
CA LEU A 224 11.35 -2.09 -9.51
C LEU A 224 12.68 -1.53 -10.00
N LYS A 225 13.58 -1.17 -9.08
CA LYS A 225 14.92 -0.64 -9.41
C LYS A 225 15.72 -1.61 -10.26
N GLN A 226 15.78 -2.88 -9.86
CA GLN A 226 16.63 -3.87 -10.52
C GLN A 226 16.09 -4.25 -11.91
N LEU A 227 14.76 -4.31 -12.07
CA LEU A 227 14.14 -4.58 -13.36
C LEU A 227 14.25 -3.41 -14.34
N THR A 228 14.23 -2.17 -13.85
CA THR A 228 14.13 -0.95 -14.70
C THR A 228 15.37 -0.04 -14.67
N ALA A 229 16.42 -0.43 -13.96
CA ALA A 229 17.63 0.38 -13.69
C ALA A 229 17.33 1.79 -13.11
N ALA A 230 16.18 1.97 -12.47
CA ALA A 230 15.71 3.27 -12.01
C ALA A 230 16.42 3.74 -10.74
N ASP A 231 16.68 5.04 -10.64
CA ASP A 231 17.16 5.66 -9.40
C ASP A 231 15.99 5.82 -8.41
N VAL A 232 15.57 4.70 -7.82
CA VAL A 232 14.56 4.64 -6.75
C VAL A 232 15.26 4.65 -5.40
N TYR A 233 14.76 5.47 -4.49
CA TYR A 233 15.22 5.51 -3.10
C TYR A 233 14.82 4.21 -2.39
N ILE A 234 15.81 3.43 -1.95
CA ILE A 234 15.59 2.16 -1.25
C ILE A 234 16.20 2.28 0.14
N GLU A 235 15.36 2.16 1.15
CA GLU A 235 15.77 1.96 2.54
C GLU A 235 14.96 0.83 3.16
N ASN A 236 15.55 0.15 4.14
CA ASN A 236 14.89 -0.86 4.96
C ASN A 236 13.97 -0.17 5.99
N GLN A 237 12.95 0.52 5.50
CA GLN A 237 11.97 1.28 6.28
C GLN A 237 10.57 0.93 5.80
N LEU A 238 9.61 0.95 6.72
CA LEU A 238 8.21 0.72 6.36
C LEU A 238 7.72 1.90 5.50
N PHE A 239 6.83 1.60 4.55
CA PHE A 239 6.27 2.62 3.65
C PHE A 239 7.30 3.47 2.88
N ALA A 240 8.43 2.87 2.49
CA ALA A 240 9.44 3.52 1.64
C ALA A 240 8.83 4.15 0.37
N THR A 241 7.77 3.53 -0.18
CA THR A 241 6.98 4.04 -1.30
C THR A 241 5.55 4.35 -0.83
N LEU A 242 5.14 5.62 -0.96
CA LEU A 242 3.75 6.06 -0.79
C LEU A 242 3.14 6.51 -2.13
N ASP A 243 3.89 7.31 -2.89
CA ASP A 243 3.48 7.74 -4.23
C ASP A 243 3.82 6.62 -5.23
N PRO A 244 2.87 6.13 -6.05
CA PRO A 244 3.14 5.05 -6.99
C PRO A 244 4.25 5.47 -7.96
N THR A 245 5.25 4.61 -8.14
CA THR A 245 6.38 4.88 -9.03
C THR A 245 6.31 3.95 -10.23
N SER A 246 6.00 4.51 -11.39
CA SER A 246 5.94 3.78 -12.66
C SER A 246 7.20 3.99 -13.50
N ARG A 247 7.70 2.91 -14.11
CA ARG A 247 8.86 2.91 -15.00
C ARG A 247 8.63 1.97 -16.18
N ALA A 248 9.26 2.30 -17.31
CA ALA A 248 9.30 1.42 -18.46
C ALA A 248 10.18 0.20 -18.15
N LEU A 249 9.68 -0.98 -18.52
CA LEU A 249 10.39 -2.25 -18.51
C LEU A 249 10.37 -2.81 -19.93
N ILE A 250 11.53 -3.18 -20.44
CA ILE A 250 11.67 -3.83 -21.75
C ILE A 250 11.65 -5.34 -21.53
N LEU A 251 10.71 -6.03 -22.18
CA LEU A 251 10.60 -7.49 -22.17
C LEU A 251 11.58 -8.14 -23.17
N PRO A 252 11.85 -9.46 -23.07
CA PRO A 252 12.80 -10.13 -23.97
C PRO A 252 12.43 -10.04 -25.46
N SER A 253 11.14 -9.99 -25.78
CA SER A 253 10.58 -9.70 -27.12
C SER A 253 10.86 -8.29 -27.65
N GLY A 254 11.39 -7.39 -26.82
CA GLY A 254 11.57 -5.97 -27.13
C GLY A 254 10.34 -5.10 -26.88
N LYS A 255 9.22 -5.68 -26.43
CA LYS A 255 8.01 -4.93 -26.06
C LYS A 255 8.24 -4.13 -24.77
N GLU A 256 7.78 -2.88 -24.75
CA GLU A 256 7.82 -2.03 -23.57
C GLU A 256 6.52 -2.17 -22.77
N VAL A 257 6.64 -2.39 -21.45
CA VAL A 257 5.54 -2.43 -20.49
C VAL A 257 5.81 -1.47 -19.34
N VAL A 258 4.77 -1.04 -18.63
CA VAL A 258 4.91 -0.13 -17.49
C VAL A 258 4.85 -0.92 -16.19
N LEU A 259 5.97 -0.97 -15.47
CA LEU A 259 6.04 -1.56 -14.14
C LEU A 259 5.81 -0.48 -13.08
N THR A 260 4.88 -0.72 -12.16
CA THR A 260 4.49 0.24 -11.12
C THR A 260 4.70 -0.35 -9.72
N ASP A 261 5.49 0.32 -8.89
CA ASP A 261 5.60 0.02 -7.46
C ASP A 261 4.45 0.68 -6.68
N THR A 262 3.68 -0.13 -5.95
CA THR A 262 2.54 0.34 -5.14
C THR A 262 2.94 0.53 -3.69
N VAL A 263 2.06 1.18 -2.92
CA VAL A 263 2.20 1.27 -1.47
C VAL A 263 2.29 -0.14 -0.86
N GLY A 264 3.21 -0.33 0.09
CA GLY A 264 3.31 -1.58 0.81
C GLY A 264 2.21 -1.74 1.86
N PHE A 265 1.68 -2.95 1.98
CA PHE A 265 0.67 -3.28 2.98
C PHE A 265 1.28 -3.56 4.35
N ILE A 266 0.50 -3.31 5.41
CA ILE A 266 0.81 -3.71 6.79
C ILE A 266 -0.43 -4.35 7.43
N GLN A 267 -0.24 -5.01 8.55
CA GLN A 267 -1.31 -5.56 9.37
C GLN A 267 -2.08 -4.43 10.05
N ASN A 268 -3.38 -4.69 10.24
CA ASN A 268 -4.31 -3.80 10.93
C ASN A 268 -4.32 -2.38 10.32
N LEU A 269 -4.31 -2.30 8.98
CA LEU A 269 -4.50 -1.03 8.29
C LEU A 269 -5.88 -0.47 8.69
N PRO A 270 -5.96 0.74 9.26
CA PRO A 270 -7.24 1.29 9.69
C PRO A 270 -8.20 1.45 8.52
N HIS A 271 -9.49 1.15 8.70
CA HIS A 271 -10.48 1.21 7.62
C HIS A 271 -10.59 2.61 6.99
N ASP A 272 -10.50 3.66 7.81
CA ASP A 272 -10.52 5.05 7.34
C ASP A 272 -9.29 5.37 6.48
N LEU A 273 -8.16 4.74 6.80
CA LEU A 273 -6.92 4.85 6.04
C LEU A 273 -7.11 4.18 4.67
N VAL A 274 -7.62 2.94 4.63
CA VAL A 274 -7.93 2.24 3.37
C VAL A 274 -8.86 3.08 2.49
N ALA A 275 -9.88 3.72 3.06
CA ALA A 275 -10.80 4.57 2.30
C ALA A 275 -10.11 5.81 1.70
N SER A 276 -9.20 6.43 2.44
CA SER A 276 -8.44 7.61 1.98
C SER A 276 -7.35 7.28 0.96
N PHE A 277 -6.73 6.09 1.06
CA PHE A 277 -5.71 5.58 0.15
C PHE A 277 -6.27 4.67 -0.94
N ARG A 278 -7.59 4.52 -1.02
CA ARG A 278 -8.25 3.71 -2.05
C ARG A 278 -7.85 4.15 -3.45
N ALA A 279 -7.80 5.47 -3.69
CA ALA A 279 -7.37 6.00 -4.98
C ALA A 279 -5.91 5.62 -5.31
N THR A 280 -4.99 5.65 -4.36
CA THR A 280 -3.60 5.17 -4.60
C THR A 280 -3.51 3.66 -4.79
N LEU A 281 -4.36 2.90 -4.10
CA LEU A 281 -4.41 1.44 -4.19
C LEU A 281 -5.17 0.93 -5.43
N GLU A 282 -6.02 1.76 -6.04
CA GLU A 282 -6.74 1.46 -7.29
C GLU A 282 -5.80 1.24 -8.47
N GLU A 283 -4.54 1.71 -8.45
CA GLU A 283 -3.57 1.41 -9.52
C GLU A 283 -3.30 -0.10 -9.63
N ALA A 284 -3.44 -0.86 -8.53
CA ALA A 284 -3.33 -2.33 -8.57
C ALA A 284 -4.50 -2.99 -9.32
N ASN A 285 -5.70 -2.39 -9.26
CA ASN A 285 -6.87 -2.85 -10.01
C ASN A 285 -6.79 -2.47 -11.50
N GLU A 286 -6.00 -1.45 -11.84
CA GLU A 286 -5.77 -1.04 -13.23
C GLU A 286 -4.71 -1.89 -13.94
N ALA A 287 -3.97 -2.74 -13.22
CA ALA A 287 -2.93 -3.56 -13.79
C ALA A 287 -3.51 -4.69 -14.67
N ASP A 288 -2.83 -4.99 -15.76
CA ASP A 288 -3.09 -6.19 -16.58
C ASP A 288 -2.48 -7.44 -15.94
N LEU A 289 -1.45 -7.26 -15.10
CA LEU A 289 -0.80 -8.32 -14.33
C LEU A 289 -0.35 -7.79 -12.97
N ILE A 290 -0.62 -8.56 -11.92
CA ILE A 290 -0.14 -8.30 -10.56
C ILE A 290 1.04 -9.23 -10.25
N LEU A 291 2.16 -8.65 -9.83
CA LEU A 291 3.27 -9.38 -9.24
C LEU A 291 3.20 -9.21 -7.72
N HIS A 292 2.80 -10.26 -7.03
CA HIS A 292 2.72 -10.28 -5.58
C HIS A 292 4.06 -10.66 -4.98
N VAL A 293 4.81 -9.66 -4.54
CA VAL A 293 6.13 -9.81 -3.93
C VAL A 293 5.97 -10.17 -2.46
N VAL A 294 6.55 -11.31 -2.08
CA VAL A 294 6.43 -11.91 -0.75
C VAL A 294 7.83 -12.17 -0.21
N ASP A 295 8.10 -11.82 1.05
CA ASP A 295 9.37 -12.14 1.70
C ASP A 295 9.44 -13.64 2.05
N ALA A 296 10.25 -14.39 1.33
CA ALA A 296 10.44 -15.83 1.51
C ALA A 296 11.06 -16.19 2.86
N SER A 297 11.87 -15.29 3.42
CA SER A 297 12.62 -15.49 4.67
C SER A 297 11.79 -15.22 5.92
N SER A 298 10.60 -14.63 5.76
CA SER A 298 9.72 -14.28 6.88
C SER A 298 8.94 -15.48 7.40
N ASP A 299 8.98 -15.71 8.72
CA ASP A 299 8.20 -16.77 9.37
C ASP A 299 6.68 -16.52 9.31
N THR A 300 6.25 -15.25 9.14
CA THR A 300 4.84 -14.85 9.06
C THR A 300 4.34 -14.64 7.62
N ARG A 301 5.11 -15.12 6.65
CA ARG A 301 4.82 -14.99 5.22
C ARG A 301 3.38 -15.36 4.84
N ASP A 302 2.90 -16.51 5.32
CA ASP A 302 1.58 -17.02 4.96
C ASP A 302 0.45 -16.14 5.52
N GLU A 303 0.68 -15.47 6.67
CA GLU A 303 -0.26 -14.50 7.24
C GLU A 303 -0.24 -13.19 6.44
N GLN A 304 0.95 -12.71 6.07
CA GLN A 304 1.11 -11.52 5.23
C GLN A 304 0.41 -11.71 3.88
N MET A 305 0.57 -12.87 3.24
CA MET A 305 -0.11 -13.20 1.99
C MET A 305 -1.64 -13.11 2.14
N LYS A 306 -2.21 -13.72 3.20
CA LYS A 306 -3.66 -13.63 3.48
C LYS A 306 -4.14 -12.19 3.69
N VAL A 307 -3.33 -11.34 4.32
CA VAL A 307 -3.65 -9.90 4.50
C VAL A 307 -3.69 -9.20 3.14
N VAL A 308 -2.67 -9.41 2.30
CA VAL A 308 -2.60 -8.82 0.96
C VAL A 308 -3.76 -9.30 0.09
N ASP A 309 -4.06 -10.60 0.08
CA ASP A 309 -5.16 -11.17 -0.70
C ASP A 309 -6.51 -10.60 -0.28
N ARG A 310 -6.74 -10.42 1.04
CA ARG A 310 -7.96 -9.75 1.54
C ARG A 310 -8.07 -8.32 1.01
N ILE A 311 -6.98 -7.56 1.07
CA ILE A 311 -6.97 -6.16 0.61
C ILE A 311 -7.20 -6.10 -0.91
N LEU A 312 -6.54 -6.96 -1.69
CA LEU A 312 -6.75 -7.02 -3.14
C LEU A 312 -8.21 -7.36 -3.49
N ASN A 313 -8.83 -8.28 -2.74
CA ASN A 313 -10.26 -8.59 -2.88
C ASN A 313 -11.15 -7.38 -2.56
N ASP A 314 -10.89 -6.67 -1.47
CA ASP A 314 -11.66 -5.47 -1.07
C ASP A 314 -11.53 -4.31 -2.09
N LEU A 315 -10.39 -4.24 -2.77
CA LEU A 315 -10.12 -3.28 -3.85
C LEU A 315 -10.74 -3.69 -5.20
N GLY A 316 -11.23 -4.93 -5.31
CA GLY A 316 -11.82 -5.48 -6.53
C GLY A 316 -10.80 -5.96 -7.56
N ALA A 317 -9.53 -6.16 -7.18
CA ALA A 317 -8.45 -6.61 -8.05
C ALA A 317 -8.35 -8.15 -8.14
N SER A 318 -9.36 -8.87 -7.67
CA SER A 318 -9.35 -10.35 -7.57
C SER A 318 -9.45 -11.07 -8.90
N SER A 319 -9.95 -10.40 -9.95
CA SER A 319 -10.01 -10.94 -11.31
C SER A 319 -8.73 -10.74 -12.10
N THR A 320 -7.79 -9.94 -11.61
CA THR A 320 -6.54 -9.64 -12.32
C THR A 320 -5.58 -10.82 -12.20
N PRO A 321 -4.95 -11.28 -13.30
CA PRO A 321 -3.93 -12.31 -13.25
C PRO A 321 -2.82 -11.97 -12.26
N GLN A 322 -2.38 -12.97 -11.48
CA GLN A 322 -1.40 -12.79 -10.41
C GLN A 322 -0.28 -13.81 -10.52
N VAL A 323 0.95 -13.35 -10.30
CA VAL A 323 2.14 -14.18 -10.11
C VAL A 323 2.76 -13.83 -8.76
N VAL A 324 2.98 -14.84 -7.92
CA VAL A 324 3.60 -14.70 -6.60
C VAL A 324 5.11 -14.85 -6.73
N LEU A 325 5.84 -13.85 -6.25
CA LEU A 325 7.29 -13.79 -6.24
C LEU A 325 7.77 -13.93 -4.80
N PHE A 326 8.25 -15.12 -4.43
CA PHE A 326 8.93 -15.36 -3.16
C PHE A 326 10.35 -14.78 -3.22
N ASN A 327 10.46 -13.51 -2.87
CA ASN A 327 11.69 -12.74 -2.88
C ASN A 327 12.56 -13.02 -1.65
N LYS A 328 13.83 -12.64 -1.73
CA LYS A 328 14.86 -12.86 -0.70
C LYS A 328 15.23 -14.34 -0.50
N LYS A 329 15.19 -15.14 -1.57
CA LYS A 329 15.65 -16.55 -1.54
C LYS A 329 17.08 -16.71 -0.99
N ASP A 330 17.90 -15.67 -1.14
CA ASP A 330 19.29 -15.59 -0.64
C ASP A 330 19.40 -15.59 0.89
N LEU A 331 18.33 -15.27 1.61
CA LEU A 331 18.26 -15.29 3.07
C LEU A 331 17.64 -16.58 3.62
N CYS A 332 17.14 -17.46 2.76
CA CYS A 332 16.46 -18.69 3.16
C CYS A 332 17.42 -19.88 3.27
N THR A 333 17.12 -20.80 4.18
CA THR A 333 17.77 -22.12 4.19
C THR A 333 17.22 -23.01 3.06
N PRO A 334 17.96 -24.05 2.63
CA PRO A 334 17.48 -24.99 1.62
C PRO A 334 16.12 -25.62 1.99
N GLU A 335 15.91 -25.95 3.27
CA GLU A 335 14.66 -26.53 3.76
C GLU A 335 13.49 -25.56 3.65
N GLN A 336 13.70 -24.28 3.97
CA GLN A 336 12.68 -23.24 3.79
C GLN A 336 12.30 -23.07 2.32
N LEU A 337 13.28 -23.15 1.41
CA LEU A 337 13.04 -23.07 -0.02
C LEU A 337 12.28 -24.29 -0.55
N GLU A 338 12.53 -25.51 -0.05
CA GLU A 338 11.80 -26.71 -0.46
C GLU A 338 10.31 -26.68 -0.07
N LEU A 339 9.98 -26.05 1.07
CA LEU A 339 8.61 -25.91 1.55
C LEU A 339 7.77 -24.90 0.74
N LEU A 340 8.42 -24.01 0.00
CA LEU A 340 7.74 -23.01 -0.84
C LEU A 340 7.14 -23.65 -2.10
N PRO A 341 5.91 -23.28 -2.49
CA PRO A 341 5.35 -23.74 -3.75
C PRO A 341 6.21 -23.30 -4.94
N ALA A 342 6.27 -24.17 -5.94
CA ALA A 342 6.94 -23.92 -7.21
C ALA A 342 6.01 -24.45 -8.31
N ASP A 343 5.19 -23.57 -8.85
CA ASP A 343 4.28 -23.83 -9.96
C ASP A 343 4.33 -22.64 -10.94
N GLU A 344 3.52 -22.68 -12.00
CA GLU A 344 3.48 -21.63 -13.03
C GLU A 344 3.16 -20.22 -12.51
N ASN A 345 2.59 -20.10 -11.32
CA ASN A 345 2.22 -18.83 -10.70
C ASN A 345 3.07 -18.49 -9.47
N HIS A 346 4.02 -19.34 -9.06
CA HIS A 346 4.85 -19.16 -7.87
C HIS A 346 6.33 -19.35 -8.19
N ILE A 347 7.11 -18.27 -8.05
CA ILE A 347 8.54 -18.27 -8.38
C ILE A 347 9.35 -17.84 -7.17
N LYS A 348 10.50 -18.48 -6.96
CA LYS A 348 11.45 -18.17 -5.90
C LYS A 348 12.56 -17.31 -6.49
N ILE A 349 12.75 -16.11 -5.96
CA ILE A 349 13.66 -15.12 -6.52
C ILE A 349 14.51 -14.45 -5.44
N SER A 350 15.65 -13.91 -5.84
CA SER A 350 16.34 -12.82 -5.16
C SER A 350 16.32 -11.62 -6.10
N ALA A 351 15.89 -10.46 -5.59
CA ALA A 351 15.97 -9.21 -6.33
C ALA A 351 17.41 -8.83 -6.75
N TYR A 352 18.43 -9.49 -6.18
CA TYR A 352 19.84 -9.25 -6.48
C TYR A 352 20.46 -10.30 -7.42
N ASP A 353 19.71 -11.33 -7.83
CA ASP A 353 20.18 -12.37 -8.75
C ASP A 353 19.70 -12.08 -10.17
N ASP A 354 20.65 -11.78 -11.08
CA ASP A 354 20.35 -11.44 -12.48
C ASP A 354 19.58 -12.55 -13.22
N LYS A 355 19.80 -13.81 -12.87
CA LYS A 355 19.08 -14.93 -13.51
C LYS A 355 17.59 -14.91 -13.15
N ASP A 356 17.28 -14.59 -11.90
CA ASP A 356 15.90 -14.49 -11.44
C ASP A 356 15.21 -13.29 -12.07
N LEU A 357 15.91 -12.16 -12.21
CA LEU A 357 15.37 -10.99 -12.89
C LEU A 357 14.99 -11.31 -14.34
N GLU A 358 15.80 -12.11 -15.03
CA GLU A 358 15.49 -12.56 -16.38
C GLU A 358 14.27 -13.50 -16.41
N SER A 359 14.20 -14.47 -15.48
CA SER A 359 13.02 -15.34 -15.36
C SER A 359 11.74 -14.56 -15.07
N ILE A 360 11.80 -13.47 -14.29
CA ILE A 360 10.66 -12.58 -14.06
C ILE A 360 10.23 -11.92 -15.38
N ARG A 361 11.17 -11.43 -16.19
CA ARG A 361 10.86 -10.82 -17.49
C ARG A 361 10.21 -11.81 -18.45
N GLU A 362 10.70 -13.04 -18.51
CA GLU A 362 10.12 -14.12 -19.30
C GLU A 362 8.69 -14.42 -18.86
N ILE A 363 8.43 -14.55 -17.56
CA ILE A 363 7.10 -14.88 -17.05
C ILE A 363 6.11 -13.73 -17.23
N ILE A 364 6.55 -12.49 -17.03
CA ILE A 364 5.74 -11.31 -17.37
C ILE A 364 5.36 -11.37 -18.85
N GLN A 365 6.32 -11.66 -19.74
CA GLN A 365 6.04 -11.80 -21.15
C GLN A 365 5.04 -12.92 -21.42
N ASP A 366 5.22 -14.11 -20.85
CA ASP A 366 4.37 -15.27 -21.09
C ASP A 366 2.94 -15.07 -20.56
N LYS A 367 2.76 -14.35 -19.45
CA LYS A 367 1.45 -14.01 -18.89
C LYS A 367 0.75 -12.87 -19.63
N LEU A 368 1.52 -11.93 -20.19
CA LEU A 368 0.98 -10.80 -20.96
C LEU A 368 0.81 -11.11 -22.44
N THR A 369 1.43 -12.18 -22.91
CA THR A 369 1.19 -12.69 -24.25
C THR A 369 -0.08 -13.53 -24.24
N GLY A 370 -1.03 -13.17 -25.11
CA GLY A 370 -2.29 -13.87 -25.23
C GLY A 370 -2.12 -15.23 -25.90
N GLU A 371 -3.24 -15.93 -26.05
CA GLU A 371 -3.28 -17.25 -26.70
C GLU A 371 -2.56 -17.23 -28.04
N THR A 372 -1.74 -18.27 -28.28
CA THR A 372 -1.20 -18.53 -29.61
C THR A 372 -2.32 -19.09 -30.45
N VAL A 373 -2.71 -18.36 -31.49
CA VAL A 373 -3.76 -18.72 -32.42
C VAL A 373 -3.17 -18.87 -33.80
N THR A 374 -3.53 -19.96 -34.46
CA THR A 374 -3.14 -20.20 -35.84
C THR A 374 -4.19 -19.63 -36.77
N PHE A 375 -3.78 -18.74 -37.68
CA PHE A 375 -4.64 -18.20 -38.73
C PHE A 375 -4.23 -18.78 -40.07
N ARG A 376 -5.22 -19.23 -40.85
CA ARG A 376 -5.05 -19.67 -42.24
C ARG A 376 -5.63 -18.63 -43.18
N ILE A 377 -4.76 -17.85 -43.82
CA ILE A 377 -5.14 -16.73 -44.69
C ILE A 377 -4.80 -17.05 -46.14
N PRO A 378 -5.74 -16.88 -47.10
CA PRO A 378 -5.44 -17.00 -48.52
C PRO A 378 -4.34 -16.03 -48.96
N ALA A 379 -3.35 -16.48 -49.73
CA ALA A 379 -2.22 -15.65 -50.16
C ALA A 379 -2.63 -14.40 -50.96
N ALA A 380 -3.80 -14.42 -51.59
CA ALA A 380 -4.39 -13.27 -52.29
C ALA A 380 -4.86 -12.13 -51.35
N ARG A 381 -5.03 -12.40 -50.05
CA ARG A 381 -5.53 -11.46 -49.02
C ARG A 381 -4.40 -10.87 -48.18
N GLY A 382 -3.46 -10.19 -48.84
CA GLY A 382 -2.36 -9.49 -48.16
C GLY A 382 -2.82 -8.36 -47.22
N ASP A 383 -4.05 -7.87 -47.38
CA ASP A 383 -4.71 -6.95 -46.44
C ASP A 383 -4.81 -7.57 -45.05
N LEU A 384 -5.19 -8.84 -44.95
CA LEU A 384 -5.36 -9.54 -43.67
C LEU A 384 -4.03 -9.93 -43.02
N SER A 385 -2.98 -10.19 -43.81
CA SER A 385 -1.63 -10.40 -43.29
C SER A 385 -1.13 -9.17 -42.53
N SER A 386 -1.41 -7.96 -43.02
CA SER A 386 -1.05 -6.72 -42.30
C SER A 386 -1.81 -6.56 -40.97
N VAL A 387 -3.03 -7.08 -40.89
CA VAL A 387 -3.82 -7.10 -39.65
C VAL A 387 -3.25 -8.11 -38.66
N ILE A 388 -2.76 -9.27 -39.12
CA ILE A 388 -2.06 -10.25 -38.27
C ILE A 388 -0.88 -9.63 -37.53
N TYR A 389 0.01 -8.95 -38.26
CA TYR A 389 1.18 -8.28 -37.65
C TYR A 389 0.78 -7.13 -36.71
N ARG A 390 -0.48 -6.68 -36.76
CA ARG A 390 -1.01 -5.64 -35.88
C ARG A 390 -1.68 -6.20 -34.63
N VAL A 391 -2.29 -7.38 -34.71
CA VAL A 391 -3.01 -8.00 -33.59
C VAL A 391 -2.13 -8.89 -32.71
N GLY A 392 -0.90 -9.18 -33.12
CA GLY A 392 -0.03 -10.07 -32.37
C GLY A 392 1.37 -10.23 -32.96
N GLU A 393 2.19 -11.01 -32.26
CA GLU A 393 3.54 -11.38 -32.69
C GLU A 393 3.46 -12.66 -33.53
N VAL A 394 3.99 -12.64 -34.76
CA VAL A 394 4.06 -13.84 -35.61
C VAL A 394 5.24 -14.70 -35.18
N ILE A 395 4.96 -15.84 -34.57
CA ILE A 395 5.95 -16.80 -34.07
C ILE A 395 6.43 -17.73 -35.20
N GLY A 396 5.52 -18.05 -36.13
CA GLY A 396 5.77 -18.96 -37.23
C GLY A 396 4.96 -18.58 -38.46
N GLN A 397 5.55 -18.78 -39.63
CA GLN A 397 4.87 -18.57 -40.92
C GLN A 397 5.22 -19.72 -41.86
N ASN A 398 4.19 -20.46 -42.27
CA ASN A 398 4.30 -21.55 -43.23
C ASN A 398 3.41 -21.29 -44.45
N PHE A 399 3.86 -21.76 -45.61
CA PHE A 399 3.10 -21.67 -46.85
C PHE A 399 2.58 -23.06 -47.22
N GLU A 400 1.27 -23.18 -47.36
CA GLU A 400 0.59 -24.41 -47.79
C GLU A 400 -0.30 -24.12 -49.00
N GLU A 401 0.09 -24.64 -50.16
CA GLU A 401 -0.62 -24.49 -51.44
C GLU A 401 -0.88 -23.03 -51.85
N ASP A 402 -2.10 -22.53 -51.66
CA ASP A 402 -2.53 -21.15 -51.97
C ASP A 402 -2.76 -20.32 -50.68
N ASP A 403 -2.48 -20.89 -49.50
CA ASP A 403 -2.73 -20.30 -48.19
C ASP A 403 -1.43 -20.07 -47.39
N LEU A 404 -1.47 -19.04 -46.54
CA LEU A 404 -0.46 -18.73 -45.55
C LEU A 404 -0.99 -19.10 -44.16
N LEU A 405 -0.26 -19.98 -43.47
CA LEU A 405 -0.48 -20.30 -42.08
C LEU A 405 0.41 -19.41 -41.22
N PHE A 406 -0.22 -18.62 -40.37
CA PHE A 406 0.45 -17.79 -39.39
C PHE A 406 0.17 -18.34 -38.00
N GLU A 407 1.23 -18.70 -37.28
CA GLU A 407 1.16 -18.96 -35.85
C GLU A 407 1.42 -17.64 -35.13
N VAL A 408 0.36 -17.09 -34.52
CA VAL A 408 0.37 -15.72 -34.00
C VAL A 408 0.09 -15.74 -32.52
N ARG A 409 1.00 -15.15 -31.74
CA ARG A 409 0.77 -14.85 -30.34
C ARG A 409 -0.11 -13.61 -30.23
N LEU A 410 -1.36 -13.78 -29.81
CA LEU A 410 -2.30 -12.67 -29.80
C LEU A 410 -1.93 -11.63 -28.73
N ASN A 411 -2.03 -10.35 -29.08
CA ASN A 411 -2.23 -9.29 -28.09
C ASN A 411 -3.75 -9.16 -27.89
N GLN A 412 -4.24 -9.60 -26.73
CA GLN A 412 -5.68 -9.66 -26.45
C GLN A 412 -6.37 -8.30 -26.66
N ALA A 413 -5.73 -7.19 -26.29
CA ALA A 413 -6.27 -5.85 -26.47
C ALA A 413 -6.37 -5.41 -27.95
N ASP A 414 -5.42 -5.81 -28.79
CA ASP A 414 -5.44 -5.49 -30.22
C ASP A 414 -6.33 -6.46 -31.01
N TYR A 415 -6.40 -7.72 -30.58
CA TYR A 415 -7.31 -8.73 -31.09
C TYR A 415 -8.78 -8.37 -30.79
N GLU A 416 -9.10 -7.79 -29.63
CA GLU A 416 -10.45 -7.29 -29.37
C GLU A 416 -10.85 -6.14 -30.31
N LYS A 417 -9.91 -5.28 -30.70
CA LYS A 417 -10.16 -4.13 -31.60
C LYS A 417 -10.28 -4.53 -33.07
N SER A 418 -9.44 -5.44 -33.54
CA SER A 418 -9.30 -5.76 -34.99
C SER A 418 -9.50 -7.23 -35.34
N GLY A 419 -9.59 -8.12 -34.35
CA GLY A 419 -9.71 -9.57 -34.53
C GLY A 419 -11.03 -10.03 -35.16
N TYR A 420 -12.05 -9.18 -35.21
CA TYR A 420 -13.28 -9.48 -35.95
C TYR A 420 -13.03 -9.72 -37.45
N LEU A 421 -11.96 -9.16 -38.02
CA LEU A 421 -11.54 -9.38 -39.41
C LEU A 421 -10.81 -10.72 -39.61
N LEU A 422 -10.29 -11.31 -38.53
CA LEU A 422 -9.47 -12.53 -38.55
C LEU A 422 -10.24 -13.77 -38.05
N LYS A 423 -11.40 -13.58 -37.40
CA LYS A 423 -12.21 -14.62 -36.77
C LYS A 423 -12.62 -15.78 -37.69
N GLU A 424 -12.85 -15.51 -38.98
CA GLU A 424 -13.23 -16.53 -39.96
C GLU A 424 -12.04 -17.36 -40.46
N TYR A 425 -10.82 -16.89 -40.19
CA TYR A 425 -9.57 -17.50 -40.62
C TYR A 425 -8.83 -18.19 -39.48
N GLU A 426 -9.42 -18.19 -38.28
CA GLU A 426 -8.90 -18.87 -37.10
C GLU A 426 -9.04 -20.39 -37.26
N VAL A 427 -7.92 -21.10 -37.20
CA VAL A 427 -7.89 -22.56 -37.21
C VAL A 427 -8.16 -23.04 -35.80
N ARG A 428 -9.40 -23.44 -35.52
CA ARG A 428 -9.75 -24.08 -34.25
C ARG A 428 -9.14 -25.49 -34.20
N SER A 429 -8.33 -25.74 -33.19
CA SER A 429 -7.79 -27.06 -32.85
C SER A 429 -8.85 -28.02 -32.32
#